data_AF-A0A318M4S7-F1
#
_entry.id   AF-A0A318M4S7-F1
#
_cell.length_a   1.000
_cell.length_b   1.000
_cell.length_c   1.000
_cell.angle_alpha   90.00
_cell.angle_beta   90.00
_cell.angle_gamma   90.00
#
_symmetry.space_group_name_H-M   'P 1'
#
loop_
_entity.id
_entity.type
_entity.pdbx_description
1 polymer ?
#
loop_
_entity_poly.entity_id
_entity_poly.type
_entity_poly.pdbx_seq_one_letter_code
_entity_poly.pdbx_strand_id
1 'polypeptide(L)'
;MTMITIAEYAAMHGRAEVSVRQMASRGGLRTARKKGRNWMVDSEEPYPDRRRRMSVAPTREGMDAQQRRHKLKIAQAQQYSRAGELDGAFAANSNRIPAELADQLTPEQLGWIMDLLADAYTDGQRHPD
;
A
#
# COMPACT_ATOMS: atom_id res chain seq x y z
N MET A 1 -3.32 6.79 -18.91
CA MET A 1 -3.31 5.44 -18.34
C MET A 1 -3.11 4.45 -19.47
N THR A 2 -1.90 3.88 -19.56
CA THR A 2 -1.52 2.92 -20.61
C THR A 2 -1.03 1.66 -19.93
N MET A 3 -1.62 0.51 -20.28
CA MET A 3 -1.22 -0.77 -19.69
C MET A 3 0.01 -1.31 -20.41
N ILE A 4 1.11 -1.44 -19.69
CA ILE A 4 2.37 -2.01 -20.17
C ILE A 4 2.63 -3.38 -19.53
N THR A 5 3.52 -4.16 -20.12
CA THR A 5 3.96 -5.44 -19.55
C THR A 5 4.82 -5.24 -18.31
N ILE A 6 4.91 -6.26 -17.45
CA ILE A 6 5.84 -6.24 -16.31
C ILE A 6 7.30 -6.06 -16.74
N ALA A 7 7.68 -6.57 -17.92
CA ALA A 7 9.04 -6.41 -18.43
C ALA A 7 9.37 -4.93 -18.72
N GLU A 8 8.45 -4.24 -19.42
CA GLU A 8 8.57 -2.80 -19.70
C GLU A 8 8.57 -1.98 -18.40
N TYR A 9 7.63 -2.25 -17.50
CA TYR A 9 7.57 -1.57 -16.20
C TYR A 9 8.83 -1.79 -15.36
N ALA A 10 9.36 -3.02 -15.34
CA ALA A 10 10.59 -3.33 -14.63
C ALA A 10 11.79 -2.55 -15.21
N ALA A 11 11.89 -2.46 -16.54
CA ALA A 11 12.92 -1.69 -17.21
C ALA A 11 12.81 -0.18 -16.89
N MET A 12 11.61 0.39 -16.93
CA MET A 12 11.36 1.80 -16.59
C MET A 12 11.82 2.16 -15.17
N HIS A 13 11.71 1.23 -14.22
CA HIS A 13 12.11 1.45 -12.83
C HIS A 13 13.49 0.89 -12.47
N GLY A 14 14.26 0.39 -13.44
CA GLY A 14 15.58 -0.19 -13.20
C GLY A 14 15.56 -1.42 -12.26
N ARG A 15 14.53 -2.26 -12.39
CA ARG A 15 14.30 -3.45 -11.55
C ARG A 15 14.36 -4.74 -12.35
N ALA A 16 14.62 -5.85 -11.66
CA ALA A 16 14.53 -7.17 -12.26
C ALA A 16 13.07 -7.57 -12.48
N GLU A 17 12.73 -8.04 -13.69
CA GLU A 17 11.37 -8.46 -14.06
C GLU A 17 10.78 -9.47 -13.07
N VAL A 18 11.57 -10.47 -12.65
CA VAL A 18 11.13 -11.51 -11.71
C VAL A 18 10.66 -10.90 -10.38
N SER A 19 11.37 -9.90 -9.87
CA SER A 19 10.99 -9.21 -8.62
C SER A 19 9.68 -8.45 -8.77
N VAL A 20 9.49 -7.74 -9.89
CA VAL A 20 8.26 -7.00 -10.17
C VAL A 20 7.08 -7.96 -10.38
N ARG A 21 7.29 -9.08 -11.09
CA ARG A 21 6.28 -10.13 -11.27
C ARG A 21 5.83 -10.74 -9.95
N GLN A 22 6.76 -11.02 -9.03
CA GLN A 22 6.44 -11.49 -7.69
C GLN A 22 5.65 -10.45 -6.90
N MET A 23 6.02 -9.17 -7.01
CA MET A 23 5.30 -8.07 -6.38
C MET A 23 3.86 -7.96 -6.89
N ALA A 24 3.66 -7.98 -8.21
CA ALA A 24 2.34 -7.99 -8.85
C ALA A 24 1.48 -9.16 -8.36
N SER A 25 2.06 -10.37 -8.35
CA SER A 25 1.36 -11.58 -7.90
C SER A 25 0.97 -11.56 -6.42
N ARG A 26 1.67 -10.79 -5.59
CA ARG A 26 1.39 -10.62 -4.16
C ARG A 26 0.43 -9.45 -3.87
N GLY A 27 -0.03 -8.75 -4.91
CA GLY A 27 -0.91 -7.59 -4.76
C GLY A 27 -0.20 -6.31 -4.34
N GLY A 28 1.12 -6.20 -4.55
CA GLY A 28 1.89 -5.00 -4.23
C GLY A 28 1.74 -3.86 -5.25
N LEU A 29 1.11 -4.10 -6.41
CA LEU A 29 0.85 -3.11 -7.45
C LEU A 29 -0.66 -2.96 -7.63
N ARG A 30 -1.17 -1.72 -7.56
CA ARG A 30 -2.60 -1.38 -7.52
C ARG A 30 -3.28 -1.69 -8.84
N THR A 31 -2.63 -1.33 -9.94
CA THR A 31 -3.19 -1.45 -11.29
C THR A 31 -2.82 -2.77 -11.96
N ALA A 32 -2.04 -3.63 -11.29
CA ALA A 32 -1.62 -4.89 -11.86
C ALA A 32 -2.81 -5.80 -12.21
N ARG A 33 -2.90 -6.20 -13.47
CA ARG A 33 -3.91 -7.13 -14.00
C ARG A 33 -3.23 -8.31 -14.68
N LYS A 34 -3.70 -9.52 -14.40
CA LYS A 34 -3.24 -10.73 -15.10
C LYS A 34 -4.02 -10.88 -16.41
N LYS A 35 -3.31 -10.89 -17.54
CA LYS A 35 -3.85 -11.15 -18.88
C LYS A 35 -3.18 -12.41 -19.45
N GLY A 36 -3.88 -13.54 -19.39
CA GLY A 36 -3.33 -14.84 -19.74
C GLY A 36 -2.16 -15.23 -18.83
N ARG A 37 -0.97 -15.45 -19.41
CA ARG A 37 0.27 -15.78 -18.68
C ARG A 37 1.05 -14.54 -18.23
N ASN A 38 0.65 -13.35 -18.70
CA ASN A 38 1.36 -12.11 -18.45
C ASN A 38 0.63 -11.26 -17.41
N TRP A 39 1.41 -10.46 -16.72
CA TRP A 39 0.92 -9.38 -15.88
C TRP A 39 1.12 -8.06 -16.62
N MET A 40 0.14 -7.18 -16.51
CA MET A 40 0.15 -5.84 -17.05
C MET A 40 -0.06 -4.85 -15.92
N VAL A 41 0.53 -3.66 -16.01
CA VAL A 41 0.48 -2.60 -15.00
C VAL A 41 0.37 -1.25 -15.73
N ASP A 42 -0.24 -0.26 -15.10
CA ASP A 42 -0.26 1.10 -15.64
C ASP A 42 1.16 1.68 -15.66
N SER A 43 1.54 2.30 -16.78
CA SER A 43 2.86 2.94 -16.94
C SER A 43 3.12 4.07 -15.95
N GLU A 44 2.06 4.73 -15.45
CA GLU A 44 2.15 5.85 -14.53
C GLU A 44 2.13 5.43 -13.05
N GLU A 45 1.95 4.14 -12.75
CA GLU A 45 1.97 3.68 -11.36
C GLU A 45 3.39 3.84 -10.78
N PRO A 46 3.57 4.53 -9.65
CA PRO A 46 4.88 4.65 -9.02
C PRO A 46 5.32 3.30 -8.44
N TYR A 47 6.60 2.95 -8.63
CA TYR A 47 7.17 1.75 -8.03
C TYR A 47 7.11 1.78 -6.49
N PRO A 48 6.46 0.79 -5.83
CA PRO A 48 6.44 0.70 -4.38
C PRO A 48 7.84 0.38 -3.82
N ASP A 49 8.41 1.30 -3.04
CA ASP A 49 9.68 1.08 -2.35
C ASP A 49 9.50 1.15 -0.84
N ARG A 50 9.35 -0.04 -0.23
CA ARG A 50 9.24 -0.22 1.24
C ARG A 50 10.48 0.20 2.02
N ARG A 51 11.56 0.62 1.34
CA ARG A 51 12.79 1.15 1.96
C ARG A 51 12.74 2.66 2.15
N ARG A 52 11.70 3.36 1.65
CA ARG A 52 11.52 4.79 1.93
C ARG A 52 11.52 4.99 3.45
N ARG A 53 12.28 6.00 3.91
CA ARG A 53 12.43 6.29 5.33
C ARG A 53 11.06 6.64 5.90
N MET A 54 10.61 5.90 6.91
CA MET A 54 9.40 6.24 7.64
C MET A 54 9.66 7.55 8.39
N SER A 55 8.74 8.50 8.31
CA SER A 55 8.80 9.75 9.08
C SER A 55 8.85 9.48 10.59
N VAL A 56 8.15 8.43 11.02
CA VAL A 56 8.09 7.99 12.41
C VAL A 56 8.43 6.50 12.49
N ALA A 57 9.61 6.16 13.01
CA ALA A 57 9.90 4.77 13.35
C ALA A 57 9.21 4.43 14.69
N PRO A 58 8.41 3.34 14.78
CA PRO A 58 7.79 2.97 16.03
C PRO A 58 8.85 2.56 17.06
N THR A 59 8.69 3.04 18.30
CA THR A 59 9.53 2.68 19.44
C THR A 59 9.59 1.16 19.61
N ARG A 60 10.78 0.63 19.93
CA ARG A 60 11.04 -0.81 20.03
C ARG A 60 10.86 -1.39 21.43
N GLU A 61 10.68 -0.53 22.43
CA GLU A 61 10.60 -0.91 23.83
C GLU A 61 9.25 -1.54 24.19
N GLY A 62 9.30 -2.63 24.96
CA GLY A 62 8.12 -3.27 25.56
C GLY A 62 7.17 -3.98 24.61
N MET A 63 7.51 -4.15 23.32
CA MET A 63 6.64 -4.80 22.34
C MET A 63 7.14 -6.21 21.98
N ASP A 64 6.21 -7.14 21.87
CA ASP A 64 6.50 -8.46 21.30
C ASP A 64 6.76 -8.37 19.79
N ALA A 65 7.24 -9.48 19.20
CA ALA A 65 7.59 -9.53 17.79
C ALA A 65 6.38 -9.31 16.85
N GLN A 66 5.19 -9.78 17.24
CA GLN A 66 3.97 -9.65 16.45
C GLN A 66 3.48 -8.19 16.46
N GLN A 67 3.41 -7.57 17.64
CA GLN A 67 3.08 -6.16 17.82
C GLN A 67 4.04 -5.26 17.04
N ARG A 68 5.34 -5.57 17.08
CA ARG A 68 6.35 -4.83 16.33
C ARG A 68 6.14 -4.96 14.82
N ARG A 69 5.89 -6.18 14.32
CA ARG A 69 5.61 -6.42 12.90
C ARG A 69 4.36 -5.67 12.44
N HIS A 70 3.30 -5.71 13.24
CA HIS A 70 2.05 -5.01 12.98
C HIS A 70 2.28 -3.50 12.89
N LYS A 71 2.92 -2.87 13.89
CA LYS A 71 3.21 -1.43 13.86
C LYS A 71 4.08 -1.02 12.69
N LEU A 72 5.10 -1.81 12.35
CA LEU A 72 5.94 -1.55 11.19
C LEU A 72 5.13 -1.57 9.89
N LYS A 73 4.17 -2.50 9.76
CA LYS A 73 3.28 -2.57 8.61
C LYS A 73 2.37 -1.33 8.52
N ILE A 74 1.78 -0.90 9.64
CA ILE A 74 0.96 0.33 9.67
C ILE A 74 1.79 1.55 9.22
N ALA A 75 3.01 1.69 9.75
CA ALA A 75 3.91 2.78 9.37
C ALA A 75 4.32 2.73 7.88
N GLN A 76 4.48 1.54 7.30
CA GLN A 76 4.69 1.40 5.85
C GLN A 76 3.44 1.75 5.05
N ALA A 77 2.25 1.36 5.51
CA ALA A 77 0.99 1.66 4.83
C ALA A 77 0.72 3.17 4.73
N GLN A 78 1.12 3.95 5.75
CA GLN A 78 1.05 5.41 5.72
C GLN A 78 1.76 6.01 4.51
N GLN A 79 2.90 5.44 4.08
CA GLN A 79 3.67 5.92 2.92
C GLN A 79 2.94 5.75 1.59
N TYR A 80 1.92 4.89 1.54
CA TYR A 80 1.17 4.55 0.34
C TYR A 80 -0.25 5.11 0.33
N SER A 81 -0.61 5.88 1.35
CA SER A 81 -1.89 6.58 1.44
C SER A 81 -1.68 8.05 1.13
N ARG A 82 -2.53 8.61 0.26
CA ARG A 82 -2.63 10.07 0.06
C ARG A 82 -3.06 10.78 1.34
N ALA A 83 -3.91 10.12 2.13
CA ALA A 83 -4.31 10.60 3.45
C ALA A 83 -3.24 10.37 4.55
N GLY A 84 -2.08 9.81 4.21
CA GLY A 84 -0.99 9.54 5.15
C GLY A 84 -0.41 10.80 5.81
N GLU A 85 -0.62 11.98 5.24
CA GLU A 85 -0.25 13.27 5.84
C GLU A 85 -1.17 13.69 7.00
N LEU A 86 -2.33 13.04 7.17
CA LEU A 86 -3.26 13.23 8.29
C LEU A 86 -2.91 12.27 9.43
N ASP A 87 -1.72 12.43 10.01
CA ASP A 87 -1.10 11.52 10.99
C ASP A 87 -2.07 11.03 12.09
N GLY A 88 -2.92 11.92 12.62
CA GLY A 88 -3.87 11.58 13.70
C GLY A 88 -5.06 10.72 13.26
N ALA A 89 -5.66 11.03 12.11
CA ALA A 89 -6.83 10.32 11.61
C ALA A 89 -6.47 8.95 11.03
N PHE A 90 -5.32 8.87 10.33
CA PHE A 90 -4.82 7.61 9.79
C PHE A 90 -4.54 6.61 10.93
N ALA A 91 -3.81 7.03 11.97
CA ALA A 91 -3.47 6.16 13.09
C ALA A 91 -4.72 5.68 13.86
N ALA A 92 -5.70 6.57 14.09
CA ALA A 92 -6.95 6.22 14.75
C ALA A 92 -7.75 5.20 13.95
N ASN A 93 -7.81 5.32 12.62
CA ASN A 93 -8.52 4.39 11.76
C ASN A 93 -7.75 3.07 11.57
N SER A 94 -6.42 3.11 11.46
CA SER A 94 -5.61 1.88 11.37
C SER A 94 -5.72 1.02 12.61
N ASN A 95 -5.80 1.62 13.80
CA ASN A 95 -5.95 0.89 15.06
C ASN A 95 -7.32 0.21 15.20
N ARG A 96 -8.32 0.60 14.40
CA ARG A 96 -9.65 -0.04 14.38
C ARG A 96 -9.66 -1.30 13.51
N ILE A 97 -8.70 -1.47 12.61
CA ILE A 97 -8.60 -2.68 11.79
C ILE A 97 -8.04 -3.81 12.65
N PRO A 98 -8.75 -4.95 12.77
CA PRO A 98 -8.24 -6.11 13.50
C PRO A 98 -6.87 -6.54 13.00
N ALA A 99 -5.97 -6.90 13.91
CA ALA A 99 -4.58 -7.23 13.57
C ALA A 99 -4.52 -8.40 12.58
N GLU A 100 -5.41 -9.37 12.71
CA GLU A 100 -5.53 -10.55 11.85
C GLU A 100 -5.89 -10.18 10.41
N LEU A 101 -6.73 -9.16 10.23
CA LEU A 101 -7.12 -8.66 8.91
C LEU A 101 -6.01 -7.81 8.30
N ALA A 102 -5.44 -6.88 9.07
CA ALA A 102 -4.29 -6.09 8.65
C ALA A 102 -3.10 -7.00 8.28
N ASP A 103 -2.97 -8.15 8.94
CA ASP A 103 -1.88 -9.08 8.71
C ASP A 103 -1.92 -9.83 7.39
N GLN A 104 -3.12 -10.03 6.84
CA GLN A 104 -3.36 -10.62 5.53
C GLN A 104 -3.08 -9.65 4.38
N LEU A 105 -3.06 -8.35 4.66
CA LEU A 105 -2.86 -7.30 3.67
C LEU A 105 -1.38 -6.92 3.56
N THR A 106 -0.96 -6.56 2.35
CA THR A 106 0.30 -5.84 2.13
C THR A 106 0.19 -4.39 2.65
N PRO A 107 1.31 -3.75 3.02
CA PRO A 107 1.29 -2.33 3.38
C PRO A 107 0.65 -1.44 2.30
N GLU A 108 0.92 -1.73 1.02
CA GLU A 108 0.37 -0.99 -0.11
C GLU A 108 -1.16 -1.10 -0.16
N GLN A 109 -1.69 -2.33 -0.06
CA GLN A 109 -3.15 -2.57 -0.01
C GLN A 109 -3.81 -1.86 1.18
N LEU A 110 -3.17 -1.89 2.34
CA LEU A 110 -3.69 -1.21 3.53
C LEU A 110 -3.74 0.30 3.33
N GLY A 111 -2.71 0.90 2.74
CA GLY A 111 -2.70 2.32 2.38
C GLY A 111 -3.82 2.69 1.40
N TRP A 112 -4.07 1.86 0.39
CA TRP A 112 -5.16 2.10 -0.57
C TRP A 112 -6.56 1.97 0.06
N ILE A 113 -6.74 1.04 1.00
CA ILE A 113 -8.00 0.90 1.75
C ILE A 113 -8.24 2.16 2.57
N MET A 114 -7.22 2.72 3.21
CA MET A 114 -7.35 3.96 3.97
C MET A 114 -7.75 5.14 3.08
N ASP A 115 -7.15 5.25 1.89
CA ASP A 115 -7.55 6.26 0.91
C ASP A 115 -9.01 6.08 0.48
N LEU A 116 -9.44 4.83 0.23
CA LEU A 116 -10.82 4.55 -0.17
C LEU A 116 -11.83 4.93 0.93
N LEU A 117 -11.51 4.64 2.18
CA LEU A 117 -12.35 5.01 3.33
C LEU A 117 -12.44 6.54 3.48
N ALA A 118 -11.34 7.25 3.28
CA ALA A 118 -11.30 8.71 3.31
C ALA A 118 -12.11 9.33 2.16
N ASP A 119 -11.96 8.78 0.95
CA ASP A 119 -12.71 9.20 -0.24
C ASP A 119 -14.22 9.00 -0.02
N ALA A 120 -14.64 7.82 0.47
CA ALA A 120 -16.04 7.50 0.73
C ALA A 120 -16.68 8.42 1.78
N TYR A 121 -15.96 8.73 2.87
CA TYR A 121 -16.42 9.68 3.87
C TYR A 121 -16.59 11.10 3.27
N THR A 122 -15.59 11.55 2.51
CA THR A 122 -15.61 12.88 1.88
C THR A 122 -16.74 13.01 0.87
N ASP A 123 -16.99 11.97 0.09
CA ASP A 123 -18.07 11.92 -0.90
C ASP A 123 -19.45 12.08 -0.23
N GLY A 124 -19.71 11.33 0.84
CA GLY A 124 -20.94 11.46 1.62
C GLY A 124 -21.14 12.83 2.26
N GLN A 125 -20.06 13.53 2.63
CA GLN A 125 -20.15 14.92 3.13
C GLN A 125 -20.48 15.93 2.02
N ARG A 126 -20.08 15.66 0.77
CA ARG A 126 -20.35 16.55 -0.39
C ARG A 126 -21.73 16.31 -1.01
N HIS A 127 -22.26 15.10 -0.82
CA HIS A 127 -23.57 14.69 -1.29
C HIS A 127 -24.47 14.27 -0.13
N PRO A 128 -24.79 15.19 0.81
CA PRO A 128 -25.79 14.91 1.84
C PRO A 128 -27.18 14.80 1.17
N ASP A 129 -27.94 13.78 1.55
CA ASP A 129 -29.33 13.57 1.13
C ASP A 129 -30.22 14.79 1.43
#